data_AF-A0A383S017-F1
#
_entry.id   AF-A0A383S017-F1
#
_cell.length_a   1.000
_cell.length_b   1.000
_cell.length_c   1.000
_cell.angle_alpha   90.00
_cell.angle_beta   90.00
_cell.angle_gamma   90.00
#
_symmetry.space_group_name_H-M   'P 1'
#
loop_
_entity.id
_entity.type
_entity.pdbx_description
1 polymer ?
#
loop_
_entity_poly.entity_id
_entity_poly.type
_entity_poly.pdbx_seq_one_letter_code
_entity_poly.pdbx_strand_id
1 'polypeptide(L)' 'MKIVVSTSSRHPNCPWQVRLDQHVVSFRSEAEARAFVATLESRLQAPHSFSPDAWPASGGSASRH' A
#
# COMPACT_ATOMS: atom_id res chain seq x y z
N MET A 1 -7.02 6.73 -9.60
CA MET A 1 -6.93 5.89 -8.39
C MET A 1 -7.49 6.66 -7.21
N LYS A 2 -8.29 6.02 -6.34
CA LYS A 2 -8.86 6.65 -5.14
C LYS A 2 -8.18 6.07 -3.90
N ILE A 3 -7.49 6.92 -3.15
CA ILE A 3 -6.89 6.58 -1.85
C ILE A 3 -7.76 7.21 -0.77
N VAL A 4 -8.22 6.42 0.19
CA VAL A 4 -9.00 6.90 1.33
C VAL A 4 -8.42 6.33 2.61
N VAL A 5 -8.03 7.21 3.53
CA VAL A 5 -7.69 6.83 4.91
C VAL A 5 -8.96 6.91 5.74
N SER A 6 -9.30 5.84 6.44
CA SER A 6 -10.46 5.80 7.33
C SER A 6 -10.12 5.01 8.58
N THR A 7 -10.68 5.40 9.71
CA THR A 7 -10.59 4.60 10.91
C THR A 7 -11.62 3.47 10.83
N SER A 8 -11.22 2.27 11.22
CA SER A 8 -12.05 1.09 11.25
C SER A 8 -12.20 0.63 12.68
N SER A 9 -13.41 0.76 13.22
CA SER A 9 -13.76 0.23 14.53
C SER A 9 -13.80 -1.32 14.56
N ARG A 10 -13.53 -1.99 13.44
CA ARG A 10 -13.69 -3.44 13.28
C ARG A 10 -12.54 -4.24 13.88
N HIS A 11 -11.37 -3.63 14.08
CA HIS A 11 -10.20 -4.28 14.68
C HIS A 11 -9.60 -3.38 15.77
N PRO A 12 -9.66 -3.76 17.06
CA PRO A 12 -9.14 -2.94 18.15
C PRO A 12 -7.61 -2.76 18.07
N ASN A 13 -6.90 -3.72 17.48
CA ASN A 13 -5.44 -3.66 17.30
C ASN A 13 -5.00 -2.86 16.06
N CYS A 14 -5.90 -2.70 15.09
CA CYS A 14 -5.62 -2.00 13.83
C CYS A 14 -6.78 -1.06 13.47
N PRO A 15 -6.93 0.06 14.20
CA PRO A 15 -8.05 0.97 14.00
C PRO A 15 -7.89 1.83 12.75
N TRP A 16 -6.77 1.75 12.01
CA TRP A 16 -6.53 2.56 10.81
C TRP A 16 -6.61 1.70 9.56
N GLN A 17 -7.27 2.20 8.53
CA GLN A 17 -7.39 1.52 7.25
C GLN A 17 -7.12 2.49 6.10
N VAL A 18 -6.31 2.04 5.15
CA VAL A 18 -6.06 2.72 3.89
C VAL A 18 -6.71 1.89 2.79
N ARG A 19 -7.70 2.47 2.12
CA ARG A 19 -8.36 1.89 0.96
C ARG A 19 -7.75 2.48 -0.30
N LEU A 20 -7.16 1.62 -1.12
CA LEU A 20 -6.69 1.93 -2.46
C LEU A 20 -7.57 1.16 -3.44
N ASP A 21 -8.56 1.82 -4.03
CA ASP A 21 -9.52 1.19 -4.94
C ASP A 21 -10.18 -0.05 -4.29
N GLN A 22 -9.90 -1.27 -4.78
CA GLN A 22 -10.36 -2.53 -4.20
C GLN A 22 -9.45 -3.12 -3.11
N HIS A 23 -8.26 -2.58 -2.91
CA HIS A 23 -7.30 -3.04 -1.89
C HIS A 23 -7.52 -2.30 -0.57
N VAL A 24 -7.55 -3.03 0.54
CA VAL A 24 -7.66 -2.48 1.89
C VAL A 24 -6.48 -2.94 2.72
N VAL A 25 -5.71 -1.99 3.25
CA VAL A 25 -4.56 -2.24 4.14
C VAL A 25 -4.88 -1.69 5.51
N SER A 26 -4.76 -2.53 6.54
CA SER A 26 -5.01 -2.13 7.93
C SER A 26 -3.71 -1.83 8.66
N PHE A 27 -3.71 -0.77 9.46
CA PHE A 27 -2.60 -0.30 10.27
C PHE A 27 -3.02 -0.14 11.73
N ARG A 28 -2.04 -0.33 12.60
CA ARG A 28 -2.15 -0.15 14.06
C ARG A 28 -2.06 1.32 14.48
N SER A 29 -1.48 2.18 13.64
CA SER A 29 -1.27 3.61 13.94
C SER A 29 -1.56 4.51 12.75
N GLU A 30 -2.03 5.73 13.04
CA GLU A 30 -2.26 6.77 12.03
C GLU A 30 -0.98 7.13 11.28
N ALA A 31 0.13 7.25 12.01
CA ALA A 31 1.42 7.61 11.45
C ALA A 31 1.89 6.59 10.39
N GLU A 32 1.72 5.29 10.65
CA GLU A 32 2.04 4.24 9.67
C GLU A 32 1.10 4.31 8.46
N ALA A 33 -0.20 4.54 8.67
CA ALA A 33 -1.17 4.70 7.59
C ALA A 33 -0.85 5.91 6.69
N ARG A 34 -0.54 7.07 7.29
CA ARG A 34 -0.16 8.29 6.54
C ARG A 34 1.19 8.14 5.84
N ALA A 35 2.18 7.52 6.48
CA ALA A 35 3.48 7.28 5.85
C ALA A 35 3.36 6.35 4.63
N PHE A 36 2.48 5.34 4.72
CA PHE A 36 2.16 4.46 3.60
C PHE A 36 1.51 5.24 2.44
N VAL A 37 0.51 6.08 2.74
CA VAL A 37 -0.13 6.93 1.72
C VAL A 37 0.87 7.89 1.08
N ALA A 38 1.70 8.59 1.87
CA ALA A 38 2.70 9.51 1.34
C ALA A 38 3.69 8.79 0.40
N THR A 39 4.12 7.58 0.76
CA THR A 39 4.97 6.74 -0.10
C THR A 39 4.25 6.34 -1.38
N LEU A 40 2.97 6.00 -1.29
CA LEU A 40 2.15 5.60 -2.42
C LEU A 40 1.90 6.77 -3.37
N GLU A 41 1.50 7.93 -2.86
CA GLU A 41 1.32 9.15 -3.64
C GLU A 41 2.62 9.59 -4.31
N SER A 42 3.75 9.53 -3.59
CA SER A 42 5.06 9.82 -4.16
C SER A 42 5.41 8.88 -5.31
N ARG A 43 5.07 7.58 -5.19
CA ARG A 43 5.26 6.60 -6.28
C ARG A 43 4.32 6.82 -7.46
N LEU A 44 3.08 7.24 -7.20
CA LEU A 44 2.10 7.54 -8.25
C LEU A 44 2.43 8.82 -9.02
N GLN A 45 2.99 9.81 -8.33
CA GLN A 45 3.40 11.09 -8.91
C GLN A 45 4.79 11.02 -9.56
N ALA A 46 5.56 9.98 -9.27
CA ALA A 46 6.88 9.82 -9.84
C ALA A 46 6.79 9.81 -11.38
N PRO A 47 7.67 10.54 -12.10
CA PRO A 47 7.61 10.70 -13.56
C PRO A 47 8.00 9.44 -14.34
N HIS A 48 7.97 8.27 -13.69
CA HIS A 48 8.21 6.98 -14.30
C HIS A 48 6.86 6.46 -14.80
N SER A 49 6.65 6.44 -16.12
CA SER A 49 5.49 5.76 -16.70
C SER A 49 5.42 4.34 -16.15
N PHE A 50 4.29 4.00 -15.53
CA PHE A 50 3.95 2.64 -15.10
C PHE A 50 3.76 1.81 -16.37
N SER A 51 4.84 1.46 -17.06
CA SER A 51 4.81 0.59 -18.24
C SER A 51 4.48 -0.83 -17.76
N PRO A 52 3.34 -1.42 -18.18
CA PRO A 52 2.95 -2.78 -17.77
C PRO A 52 3.93 -3.87 -18.24
N ASP A 53 4.91 -3.51 -19.06
CA ASP A 53 5.97 -4.38 -19.58
C ASP A 53 7.09 -4.66 -18.56
N ALA A 54 7.19 -3.88 -17.48
CA ALA A 54 8.31 -3.94 -16.53
C ALA A 54 7.95 -4.57 -15.17
N TRP A 55 6.93 -5.42 -15.10
CA TRP A 55 6.72 -6.28 -13.92
C TRP A 55 7.49 -7.59 -14.11
N PRO A 56 8.71 -7.77 -13.55
CA PRO A 56 9.23 -9.11 -13.40
C PRO A 56 8.30 -9.81 -12.40
N ALA A 57 7.50 -10.76 -12.89
CA ALA A 57 6.94 -11.80 -12.04
C ALA A 57 8.06 -12.23 -11.09
N SER A 58 7.85 -12.07 -9.79
CA SER A 58 8.83 -12.24 -8.74
C SER A 58 9.64 -13.52 -9.00
N GLY A 59 10.82 -13.35 -9.60
CA GLY A 59 11.76 -14.42 -9.86
C GLY A 59 12.13 -15.01 -8.51
N GLY A 60 11.97 -16.32 -8.40
CA GLY A 60 11.92 -17.06 -7.15
C GLY A 60 12.96 -16.62 -6.13
N SER A 61 12.46 -16.18 -4.97
CA SER A 61 13.22 -16.28 -3.73
C SER A 61 12.94 -17.65 -3.11
N ALA A 62 13.28 -18.71 -3.85
CA ALA A 62 13.44 -20.04 -3.27
C ALA A 62 14.82 -20.05 -2.62
N SER A 63 14.80 -19.90 -1.30
CA SER A 63 15.96 -19.91 -0.42
C SER A 63 16.86 -21.10 -0.73
N ARG A 64 18.14 -20.80 -1.01
CA ARG A 64 19.24 -21.76 -0.99
C ARG A 64 19.29 -22.48 0.37
N HIS A 65 19.45 -23.80 0.34
CA HIS A 65 20.04 -24.61 1.39
C HIS A 65 21.07 -25.54 0.75
#